data_AF-A0A7S2PTN3-F1
#
_entry.id   AF-A0A7S2PTN3-F1
#
_cell.length_a   1.000
_cell.length_b   1.000
_cell.length_c   1.000
_cell.angle_alpha   90.00
_cell.angle_beta   90.00
_cell.angle_gamma   90.00
#
_symmetry.space_group_name_H-M   'P 1'
#
loop_
_entity.id
_entity.type
_entity.pdbx_description
1 polymer ?
#
loop_
_entity_poly.entity_id
_entity_poly.type
_entity_poly.pdbx_seq_one_letter_code
_entity_poly.pdbx_strand_id
1 'polypeptide(L)'
;MLALDAKLKDLSAGRHDNRVFYLAQPPFLFEKSVRAIRQQVWSEPAGWVRVIVEKPFGRDLASAKELSSKLAAHLVEQQIYRIDHYLAKTMVLNILTLRFANREMGRLFHSDNVANVRITFKEDIGVEGRAGYFDNYGIIRDIMQNHLLQLLTLVTMEAPASLSAEDVRNEKVKVLKQIRPVEIDDCAVGQYEGYQDDPDIVRVNERKGYRSKCPTFATCVLYLDNERWSGVPLILKAAKNVETRSTLMRLQFKKAPPNSLFGDQPQNELCMRVQPNEAIYYRMLAKTPGISARA
;
A
#
# COMPACT_ATOMS: atom_id res chain seq x y z
N MET A 1 8.52 1.26 33.16
CA MET A 1 9.52 0.40 32.49
C MET A 1 10.20 -0.57 33.45
N LEU A 2 10.69 -0.15 34.63
CA LEU A 2 11.29 -1.07 35.61
C LEU A 2 10.34 -2.22 36.03
N ALA A 3 9.07 -1.92 36.29
CA ALA A 3 8.07 -2.95 36.57
C ALA A 3 7.84 -3.93 35.39
N LEU A 4 7.99 -3.46 34.15
CA LEU A 4 7.89 -4.31 32.95
C LEU A 4 9.10 -5.24 32.84
N ASP A 5 10.32 -4.73 33.04
CA ASP A 5 11.53 -5.55 33.03
C ASP A 5 11.51 -6.61 34.13
N ALA A 6 11.11 -6.23 35.35
CA ALA A 6 10.93 -7.18 36.45
C ALA A 6 9.94 -8.29 36.09
N LYS A 7 8.79 -7.93 35.51
CA LYS A 7 7.79 -8.92 35.10
C LYS A 7 8.29 -9.83 33.96
N LEU A 8 9.03 -9.30 33.01
CA LEU A 8 9.62 -10.10 31.94
C LEU A 8 10.69 -11.05 32.46
N LYS A 9 11.54 -10.62 33.41
CA LYS A 9 12.55 -11.48 34.05
C LYS A 9 11.92 -12.61 34.86
N ASP A 10 10.85 -12.32 35.59
CA ASP A 10 10.03 -13.31 36.29
C ASP A 10 9.50 -14.38 35.32
N LEU A 11 8.89 -13.95 34.21
CA LEU A 11 8.39 -14.87 33.17
C LEU A 11 9.50 -15.65 32.44
N SER A 12 10.66 -15.04 32.25
CA SER A 12 11.80 -15.71 31.61
C SER A 12 12.40 -16.80 32.49
N ALA A 13 12.26 -16.72 33.82
CA ALA A 13 12.79 -17.69 34.79
C ALA A 13 14.27 -18.03 34.54
N GLY A 14 15.09 -17.00 34.25
CA GLY A 14 16.52 -17.16 33.97
C GLY A 14 16.89 -17.53 32.52
N ARG A 15 15.92 -17.70 31.61
CA ARG A 15 16.17 -17.97 30.19
C ARG A 15 16.44 -16.70 29.38
N HIS A 16 17.20 -16.86 28.30
CA HIS A 16 17.42 -15.82 27.30
C HIS A 16 16.30 -15.84 26.25
N ASP A 17 15.16 -15.23 26.55
CA ASP A 17 14.01 -15.23 25.64
C ASP A 17 14.13 -14.21 24.50
N ASN A 18 13.50 -14.55 23.39
CA ASN A 18 13.22 -13.59 22.31
C ASN A 18 12.04 -12.70 22.68
N ARG A 19 12.09 -11.41 22.33
CA ARG A 19 11.05 -10.43 22.71
C ARG A 19 10.49 -9.69 21.51
N VAL A 20 9.17 -9.53 21.48
CA VAL A 20 8.47 -8.67 20.51
C VAL A 20 7.71 -7.59 21.27
N PHE A 21 8.02 -6.33 20.97
CA PHE A 21 7.30 -5.17 21.52
C PHE A 21 6.37 -4.59 20.44
N TYR A 22 5.07 -4.75 20.62
CA TYR A 22 4.07 -4.13 19.74
C TYR A 22 3.69 -2.75 20.25
N LEU A 23 4.04 -1.70 19.51
CA LEU A 23 3.75 -0.32 19.88
C LEU A 23 2.39 0.11 19.32
N ALA A 24 1.31 -0.39 19.91
CA ALA A 24 -0.07 -0.01 19.59
C ALA A 24 -0.44 1.33 20.27
N GLN A 25 0.30 2.39 19.93
CA GLN A 25 0.19 3.71 20.55
C GLN A 25 0.38 4.83 19.51
N PRO A 26 0.03 6.08 19.84
CA PRO A 26 0.27 7.20 18.93
C PRO A 26 1.75 7.39 18.53
N PRO A 27 2.05 7.82 17.29
CA PRO A 27 3.43 7.90 16.78
C PRO A 27 4.37 8.80 17.58
N PHE A 28 3.86 9.86 18.21
CA PHE A 28 4.67 10.78 19.01
C PHE A 28 5.27 10.12 20.27
N LEU A 29 4.80 8.93 20.64
CA LEU A 29 5.34 8.13 21.74
C LEU A 29 6.39 7.10 21.30
N PHE A 30 6.51 6.80 20.00
CA PHE A 30 7.38 5.72 19.52
C PHE A 30 8.82 5.86 19.98
N GLU A 31 9.44 7.02 19.77
CA GLU A 31 10.83 7.27 20.22
C GLU A 31 10.98 7.08 21.73
N LYS A 32 10.07 7.67 22.52
CA LYS A 32 10.12 7.60 23.99
C LYS A 32 10.00 6.15 24.47
N SER A 33 9.09 5.37 23.89
CA SER A 33 8.92 3.96 24.22
C SER A 33 10.11 3.13 23.81
N VAL A 34 10.60 3.28 22.58
CA VAL A 34 11.76 2.53 22.08
C VAL A 34 13.00 2.83 22.91
N ARG A 35 13.27 4.11 23.20
CA ARG A 35 14.38 4.53 24.07
C ARG A 35 14.29 3.87 25.44
N ALA A 36 13.10 3.90 26.05
CA ALA A 36 12.90 3.35 27.39
C ALA A 36 12.97 1.81 27.39
N ILE A 37 12.49 1.14 26.34
CA ILE A 37 12.65 -0.30 26.13
C ILE A 37 14.14 -0.63 26.02
N ARG A 38 14.89 0.07 25.16
CA ARG A 38 16.33 -0.14 24.94
C ARG A 38 17.17 0.09 26.20
N GLN A 39 16.81 1.07 27.03
CA GLN A 39 17.57 1.40 28.24
C GLN A 39 17.24 0.52 29.45
N GLN A 40 15.99 0.07 29.58
CA GLN A 40 15.49 -0.49 30.85
C GLN A 40 15.03 -1.95 30.74
N VAL A 41 14.68 -2.40 29.54
CA VAL A 41 14.01 -3.70 29.30
C VAL A 41 14.82 -4.57 28.34
N TRP A 42 15.95 -4.05 27.85
CA TRP A 42 16.83 -4.70 26.90
C TRP A 42 18.08 -5.19 27.63
N SER A 43 17.96 -6.32 28.33
CA SER A 43 19.09 -6.95 29.02
C SER A 43 19.93 -7.74 28.01
N GLU A 44 21.26 -7.72 28.11
CA GLU A 44 22.14 -8.66 27.41
C GLU A 44 22.84 -9.59 28.42
N PRO A 45 23.06 -10.88 28.12
CA PRO A 45 22.66 -11.57 26.90
C PRO A 45 21.13 -11.75 26.89
N ALA A 46 20.47 -11.44 25.78
CA ALA A 46 19.07 -11.80 25.53
C ALA A 46 18.97 -12.45 24.17
N GLY A 47 17.86 -13.14 23.92
CA GLY A 47 17.47 -13.50 22.57
C GLY A 47 17.27 -12.26 21.69
N TRP A 48 16.84 -12.46 20.45
CA TRP A 48 16.58 -11.31 19.58
C TRP A 48 15.40 -10.49 20.12
N VAL A 49 15.43 -9.18 19.87
CA VAL A 49 14.35 -8.27 20.21
C VAL A 49 13.88 -7.57 18.94
N ARG A 50 12.56 -7.51 18.74
CA ARG A 50 11.91 -6.85 17.61
C ARG A 50 10.86 -5.88 18.11
N VAL A 51 10.70 -4.77 17.40
CA VAL A 51 9.73 -3.73 17.70
C VAL A 51 8.82 -3.57 16.50
N ILE A 52 7.52 -3.71 16.74
CA ILE A 52 6.47 -3.51 15.74
C ILE A 52 5.90 -2.10 15.93
N VAL A 53 5.86 -1.32 14.85
CA VAL A 53 5.31 0.04 14.83
C VAL A 53 4.23 0.19 13.77
N GLU A 54 3.18 0.92 14.11
CA GLU A 54 2.01 1.15 13.25
C GLU A 54 2.06 2.51 12.54
N LYS A 55 1.34 2.61 11.42
CA LYS A 55 1.15 3.88 10.72
C LYS A 55 0.38 4.88 11.63
N PRO A 56 0.60 6.20 11.47
CA PRO A 56 1.36 6.87 10.43
C PRO A 56 2.86 7.01 10.72
N PHE A 57 3.69 6.85 9.68
CA PHE A 57 5.14 6.99 9.72
C PHE A 57 5.58 8.39 9.29
N GLY A 58 5.07 9.41 9.98
CA GLY A 58 5.18 10.81 9.54
C GLY A 58 4.03 11.24 8.62
N ARG A 59 4.07 12.48 8.15
CA ARG A 59 3.05 13.10 7.27
C ARG A 59 3.62 13.58 5.94
N ASP A 60 4.93 13.55 5.80
CA ASP A 60 5.71 13.97 4.64
C ASP A 60 7.13 13.37 4.75
N LEU A 61 7.98 13.65 3.76
CA LEU A 61 9.36 13.16 3.72
C LEU A 61 10.18 13.61 4.95
N ALA A 62 10.02 14.85 5.40
CA ALA A 62 10.83 15.41 6.48
C ALA A 62 10.51 14.71 7.81
N SER A 63 9.23 14.66 8.17
CA SER A 63 8.75 13.99 9.40
C SER A 63 8.98 12.47 9.37
N ALA A 64 8.90 11.82 8.20
CA ALA A 64 9.23 10.40 8.05
C ALA A 64 10.73 10.13 8.27
N LYS A 65 11.61 10.98 7.74
CA LYS A 65 13.06 10.91 7.97
C LYS A 65 13.41 11.16 9.43
N GLU A 66 12.75 12.12 10.06
CA GLU A 66 12.93 12.42 11.49
C GLU A 66 12.56 11.21 12.35
N LEU A 67 11.36 10.63 12.14
CA LEU A 67 10.92 9.43 12.86
C LEU A 67 11.89 8.26 12.62
N SER A 68 12.31 8.05 11.37
CA SER A 68 13.23 6.95 11.03
C SER A 68 14.58 7.12 11.72
N SER A 69 15.12 8.34 11.77
CA SER A 69 16.39 8.65 12.44
C SER A 69 16.30 8.45 13.95
N LYS A 70 15.18 8.86 14.56
CA LYS A 70 14.88 8.66 15.99
C LYS A 70 14.80 7.18 16.36
N LEU A 71 14.19 6.35 15.52
CA LEU A 71 14.14 4.90 15.74
C LEU A 71 15.52 4.25 15.53
N ALA A 72 16.24 4.66 14.48
CA ALA A 72 17.57 4.13 14.15
C ALA A 72 18.64 4.46 15.22
N ALA A 73 18.43 5.52 16.01
CA ALA A 73 19.30 5.84 17.16
C ALA A 73 19.24 4.77 18.27
N HIS A 74 18.26 3.87 18.25
CA HIS A 74 18.02 2.89 19.32
C HIS A 74 17.90 1.45 18.83
N LEU A 75 17.58 1.26 17.54
CA LEU A 75 17.31 -0.04 16.92
C LEU A 75 18.11 -0.16 15.63
N VAL A 76 18.59 -1.37 15.31
CA VAL A 76 19.06 -1.68 13.95
C VAL A 76 17.87 -2.06 13.07
N GLU A 77 17.97 -1.88 11.75
CA GLU A 77 16.83 -2.06 10.82
C GLU A 77 16.20 -3.45 10.89
N GLN A 78 16.98 -4.51 11.15
CA GLN A 78 16.47 -5.88 11.32
C GLN A 78 15.54 -6.06 12.54
N GLN A 79 15.54 -5.11 13.46
CA GLN A 79 14.69 -5.11 14.65
C GLN A 79 13.40 -4.32 14.45
N ILE A 80 13.27 -3.54 13.38
CA ILE A 80 12.14 -2.62 13.16
C ILE A 80 11.15 -3.24 12.17
N TYR A 81 9.94 -3.50 12.64
CA TYR A 81 8.84 -4.04 11.84
C TYR A 81 7.77 -2.97 11.67
N ARG A 82 7.81 -2.26 10.54
CA ARG A 82 6.82 -1.24 10.18
C ARG A 82 5.63 -1.91 9.52
N ILE A 83 4.44 -1.78 10.12
CA ILE A 83 3.24 -2.46 9.64
C ILE A 83 2.61 -1.69 8.47
N ASP A 84 2.45 -2.42 7.37
CA ASP A 84 1.42 -2.19 6.39
C ASP A 84 0.59 -3.49 6.28
N HIS A 85 -0.60 -3.47 6.85
CA HIS A 85 -1.43 -4.67 6.95
C HIS A 85 -1.91 -5.21 5.58
N TYR A 86 -1.82 -4.43 4.49
CA TYR A 86 -2.15 -4.95 3.16
C TYR A 86 -1.17 -6.03 2.70
N LEU A 87 0.09 -5.95 3.14
CA LEU A 87 1.13 -6.91 2.77
C LEU A 87 0.84 -8.33 3.28
N ALA A 88 -0.02 -8.47 4.30
CA ALA A 88 -0.43 -9.76 4.85
C ALA A 88 -1.67 -10.36 4.17
N LYS A 89 -2.32 -9.65 3.23
CA LYS A 89 -3.51 -10.17 2.55
C LYS A 89 -3.11 -11.27 1.56
N THR A 90 -3.86 -12.38 1.55
CA THR A 90 -3.60 -13.57 0.72
C THR A 90 -3.34 -13.22 -0.74
N MET A 91 -4.18 -12.36 -1.33
CA MET A 91 -4.05 -11.94 -2.73
C MET A 91 -2.82 -11.10 -3.02
N VAL A 92 -2.29 -10.39 -2.02
CA VAL A 92 -1.08 -9.59 -2.14
C VAL A 92 0.15 -10.49 -2.09
N LEU A 93 0.15 -11.48 -1.20
CA LEU A 93 1.19 -12.51 -1.15
C LEU A 93 1.26 -13.33 -2.45
N ASN A 94 0.12 -13.52 -3.13
CA ASN A 94 0.05 -14.30 -4.37
C ASN A 94 0.65 -13.58 -5.60
N ILE A 95 0.92 -12.26 -5.53
CA ILE A 95 1.43 -11.49 -6.69
C ILE A 95 2.77 -12.03 -7.18
N LEU A 96 3.69 -12.36 -6.26
CA LEU A 96 5.02 -12.86 -6.63
C LEU A 96 4.92 -14.23 -7.31
N THR A 97 4.11 -15.14 -6.76
CA THR A 97 3.84 -16.44 -7.36
C THR A 97 3.22 -16.30 -8.75
N LEU A 98 2.20 -15.45 -8.89
CA LEU A 98 1.57 -15.18 -10.19
C LEU A 98 2.60 -14.71 -11.22
N ARG A 99 3.42 -13.72 -10.87
CA ARG A 99 4.35 -13.08 -11.81
C ARG A 99 5.56 -13.93 -12.16
N PHE A 100 6.14 -14.62 -11.18
CA PHE A 100 7.48 -15.21 -11.33
C PHE A 100 7.48 -16.73 -11.37
N ALA A 101 6.39 -17.41 -10.99
CA ALA A 101 6.27 -18.86 -11.15
C ALA A 101 5.55 -19.28 -12.45
N ASN A 102 4.97 -18.34 -13.21
CA ASN A 102 4.22 -18.61 -14.44
C ASN A 102 4.92 -17.97 -15.64
N ARG A 103 5.35 -18.78 -16.62
CA ARG A 103 6.20 -18.37 -17.75
C ARG A 103 5.56 -17.28 -18.60
N GLU A 104 4.27 -17.39 -18.87
CA GLU A 104 3.50 -16.45 -19.66
C GLU A 104 3.33 -15.10 -18.95
N MET A 105 3.20 -15.10 -17.63
CA MET A 105 3.03 -13.87 -16.84
C MET A 105 4.28 -12.98 -16.92
N GLY A 106 5.48 -13.57 -16.94
CA GLY A 106 6.73 -12.83 -17.12
C GLY A 106 6.77 -11.98 -18.41
N ARG A 107 6.09 -12.44 -19.48
CA ARG A 107 5.99 -11.71 -20.76
C ARG A 107 4.86 -10.68 -20.74
N LEU A 108 3.74 -11.02 -20.12
CA LEU A 108 2.56 -10.16 -20.05
C LEU A 108 2.82 -8.89 -19.22
N PHE A 109 3.67 -8.95 -18.19
CA PHE A 109 4.04 -7.80 -17.34
C PHE A 109 5.18 -6.97 -17.97
N HIS A 110 4.93 -6.43 -19.17
CA HIS A 110 5.85 -5.59 -19.92
C HIS A 110 5.10 -4.51 -20.70
N SER A 111 5.74 -3.36 -20.93
CA SER A 111 5.22 -2.22 -21.68
C SER A 111 4.81 -2.58 -23.10
N ASP A 112 5.39 -3.62 -23.70
CA ASP A 112 4.97 -4.15 -25.01
C ASP A 112 3.52 -4.63 -25.00
N ASN A 113 3.06 -5.19 -23.89
CA ASN A 113 1.74 -5.83 -23.77
C ASN A 113 0.75 -4.97 -22.96
N VAL A 114 1.22 -4.23 -21.96
CA VAL A 114 0.37 -3.49 -21.03
C VAL A 114 0.12 -2.07 -21.55
N ALA A 115 -1.16 -1.68 -21.60
CA ALA A 115 -1.57 -0.32 -21.91
C ALA A 115 -1.62 0.57 -20.66
N ASN A 116 -2.02 0.02 -19.51
CA ASN A 116 -1.98 0.69 -18.21
C ASN A 116 -2.14 -0.30 -17.05
N VAL A 117 -1.72 0.12 -15.87
CA VAL A 117 -1.99 -0.56 -14.60
C VAL A 117 -2.91 0.33 -13.78
N ARG A 118 -3.98 -0.23 -13.19
CA ARG A 118 -4.87 0.48 -12.27
C ARG A 118 -4.96 -0.26 -10.94
N ILE A 119 -4.71 0.45 -9.85
CA ILE A 119 -4.89 -0.06 -8.49
C ILE A 119 -5.96 0.78 -7.83
N THR A 120 -7.11 0.18 -7.58
CA THR A 120 -8.29 0.86 -7.06
C THR A 120 -8.60 0.37 -5.66
N PHE A 121 -8.80 1.31 -4.74
CA PHE A 121 -9.38 1.10 -3.42
C PHE A 121 -10.67 1.90 -3.30
N LYS A 122 -11.70 1.23 -2.81
CA LYS A 122 -13.02 1.78 -2.55
C LYS A 122 -13.51 1.29 -1.20
N GLU A 123 -14.11 2.19 -0.45
CA GLU A 123 -14.90 1.88 0.74
C GLU A 123 -16.31 2.44 0.58
N ASP A 124 -17.27 1.63 0.99
CA ASP A 124 -18.69 1.96 1.06
C ASP A 124 -19.09 2.72 2.33
N ILE A 125 -18.11 2.97 3.20
CA ILE A 125 -18.25 3.77 4.41
C ILE A 125 -17.50 5.09 4.27
N GLY A 126 -17.96 6.11 4.99
CA GLY A 126 -17.28 7.40 5.11
C GLY A 126 -16.08 7.35 6.06
N VAL A 127 -15.87 8.44 6.80
CA VAL A 127 -14.79 8.54 7.80
C VAL A 127 -15.20 8.08 9.21
N GLU A 128 -16.49 7.79 9.42
CA GLU A 128 -17.10 7.10 10.59
C GLU A 128 -16.43 7.39 11.94
N GLY A 129 -16.82 8.49 12.61
CA GLY A 129 -16.35 8.83 13.95
C GLY A 129 -14.86 9.15 14.06
N ARG A 130 -14.15 9.23 12.93
CA ARG A 130 -12.73 9.61 12.85
C ARG A 130 -12.51 10.81 11.93
N ALA A 131 -13.53 11.59 11.64
CA ALA A 131 -13.46 12.67 10.66
C ALA A 131 -12.39 13.71 11.04
N GLY A 132 -12.36 14.15 12.30
CA GLY A 132 -11.35 15.10 12.78
C GLY A 132 -9.91 14.56 12.71
N TYR A 133 -9.72 13.26 12.92
CA TYR A 133 -8.41 12.62 12.71
C TYR A 133 -8.08 12.54 11.21
N PHE A 134 -9.00 12.04 10.39
CA PHE A 134 -8.84 11.89 8.95
C PHE A 134 -8.53 13.21 8.25
N ASP A 135 -9.12 14.32 8.70
CA ASP A 135 -8.91 15.67 8.16
C ASP A 135 -7.43 16.12 8.18
N ASN A 136 -6.63 15.56 9.09
CA ASN A 136 -5.21 15.83 9.17
C ASN A 136 -4.39 15.05 8.12
N TYR A 137 -4.93 13.97 7.56
CA TYR A 137 -4.17 13.07 6.68
C TYR A 137 -4.69 13.09 5.24
N GLY A 138 -6.01 12.97 5.07
CA GLY A 138 -6.66 12.77 3.78
C GLY A 138 -6.36 11.41 3.16
N ILE A 139 -7.09 11.09 2.10
CA ILE A 139 -7.07 9.76 1.48
C ILE A 139 -5.70 9.36 0.91
N ILE A 140 -4.89 10.35 0.47
CA ILE A 140 -3.55 10.11 -0.09
C ILE A 140 -2.63 9.52 0.98
N ARG A 141 -2.60 10.10 2.19
CA ARG A 141 -1.76 9.59 3.28
C ARG A 141 -2.37 8.36 3.95
N ASP A 142 -3.70 8.30 4.03
CA ASP A 142 -4.38 7.18 4.69
C ASP A 142 -4.21 5.87 3.92
N ILE A 143 -4.32 5.92 2.58
CA ILE A 143 -4.41 4.72 1.71
C ILE A 143 -3.39 4.70 0.58
N MET A 144 -3.20 5.81 -0.15
CA MET A 144 -2.46 5.77 -1.41
C MET A 144 -0.95 5.62 -1.20
N GLN A 145 -0.38 6.43 -0.29
CA GLN A 145 1.06 6.48 0.00
C GLN A 145 1.58 5.17 0.61
N ASN A 146 0.72 4.42 1.30
CA ASN A 146 1.08 3.14 1.91
C ASN A 146 0.56 1.97 1.07
N HIS A 147 -0.69 1.56 1.24
CA HIS A 147 -1.28 0.35 0.72
C HIS A 147 -1.17 0.27 -0.81
N LEU A 148 -1.62 1.30 -1.54
CA LEU A 148 -1.62 1.23 -3.00
C LEU A 148 -0.20 1.30 -3.57
N LEU A 149 0.68 2.08 -2.96
CA LEU A 149 2.08 2.15 -3.36
C LEU A 149 2.81 0.82 -3.11
N GLN A 150 2.52 0.13 -1.99
CA GLN A 150 3.04 -1.21 -1.73
C GLN A 150 2.57 -2.21 -2.80
N LEU A 151 1.27 -2.21 -3.14
CA LEU A 151 0.74 -3.05 -4.22
C LEU A 151 1.40 -2.72 -5.57
N LEU A 152 1.61 -1.43 -5.86
CA LEU A 152 2.28 -0.99 -7.08
C LEU A 152 3.68 -1.59 -7.18
N THR A 153 4.47 -1.51 -6.10
CA THR A 153 5.84 -2.08 -6.12
C THR A 153 5.84 -3.57 -6.41
N LEU A 154 4.91 -4.34 -5.84
CA LEU A 154 4.81 -5.79 -6.09
C LEU A 154 4.38 -6.12 -7.52
N VAL A 155 3.48 -5.31 -8.10
CA VAL A 155 3.03 -5.45 -9.49
C VAL A 155 4.12 -5.09 -10.49
N THR A 156 5.01 -4.14 -10.15
CA THR A 156 5.93 -3.53 -11.13
C THR A 156 7.40 -3.90 -10.95
N MET A 157 7.82 -4.44 -9.80
CA MET A 157 9.21 -4.82 -9.53
C MET A 157 9.78 -5.85 -10.52
N GLU A 158 11.10 -5.89 -10.70
CA GLU A 158 11.74 -6.99 -11.41
C GLU A 158 11.68 -8.29 -10.59
N ALA A 159 12.06 -9.40 -11.22
CA ALA A 159 12.26 -10.65 -10.51
C ALA A 159 13.42 -10.48 -9.50
N PRO A 160 13.20 -10.71 -8.20
CA PRO A 160 14.26 -10.62 -7.21
C PRO A 160 15.23 -11.80 -7.39
N ALA A 161 16.48 -11.63 -6.91
CA ALA A 161 17.49 -12.69 -6.97
C ALA A 161 17.07 -13.96 -6.19
N SER A 162 16.28 -13.79 -5.13
CA SER A 162 15.66 -14.87 -4.37
C SER A 162 14.38 -14.39 -3.68
N LEU A 163 13.69 -15.30 -2.97
CA LEU A 163 12.56 -14.96 -2.10
C LEU A 163 12.99 -14.47 -0.70
N SER A 164 14.29 -14.20 -0.49
CA SER A 164 14.75 -13.59 0.75
C SER A 164 14.11 -12.22 0.95
N ALA A 165 13.89 -11.84 2.22
CA ALA A 165 13.24 -10.57 2.55
C ALA A 165 14.03 -9.36 2.01
N GLU A 166 15.36 -9.45 1.92
CA GLU A 166 16.20 -8.36 1.43
C GLU A 166 16.11 -8.22 -0.09
N ASP A 167 16.19 -9.32 -0.84
CA ASP A 167 16.15 -9.27 -2.31
C ASP A 167 14.79 -8.74 -2.80
N VAL A 168 13.69 -9.16 -2.16
CA VAL A 168 12.35 -8.63 -2.46
C VAL A 168 12.27 -7.14 -2.12
N ARG A 169 12.81 -6.71 -0.97
CA ARG A 169 12.83 -5.28 -0.58
C ARG A 169 13.65 -4.44 -1.56
N ASN A 170 14.79 -4.93 -2.02
CA ASN A 170 15.66 -4.25 -2.96
C ASN A 170 14.93 -3.92 -4.26
N GLU A 171 14.21 -4.89 -4.84
CA GLU A 171 13.46 -4.66 -6.07
C GLU A 171 12.26 -3.72 -5.86
N LYS A 172 11.60 -3.77 -4.70
CA LYS A 172 10.55 -2.79 -4.36
C LYS A 172 11.11 -1.38 -4.23
N VAL A 173 12.26 -1.20 -3.57
CA VAL A 173 12.92 0.11 -3.42
C VAL A 173 13.42 0.63 -4.76
N LYS A 174 13.92 -0.25 -5.64
CA LYS A 174 14.35 0.10 -7.00
C LYS A 174 13.19 0.70 -7.81
N VAL A 175 11.99 0.10 -7.74
CA VAL A 175 10.78 0.68 -8.34
C VAL A 175 10.54 2.09 -7.79
N LEU A 176 10.50 2.25 -6.47
CA LEU A 176 10.21 3.55 -5.84
C LEU A 176 11.19 4.65 -6.27
N LYS A 177 12.47 4.32 -6.45
CA LYS A 177 13.50 5.24 -6.94
C LYS A 177 13.32 5.66 -8.41
N GLN A 178 12.56 4.88 -9.18
CA GLN A 178 12.29 5.12 -10.60
C GLN A 178 10.92 5.78 -10.84
N ILE A 179 10.11 5.98 -9.79
CA ILE A 179 8.84 6.71 -9.90
C ILE A 179 9.16 8.20 -10.11
N ARG A 180 8.63 8.79 -11.19
CA ARG A 180 8.67 10.24 -11.38
C ARG A 180 7.89 10.93 -10.25
N PRO A 181 8.40 12.04 -9.69
CA PRO A 181 7.62 12.87 -8.79
C PRO A 181 6.25 13.20 -9.40
N VAL A 182 5.20 13.07 -8.61
CA VAL A 182 3.82 13.30 -9.05
C VAL A 182 3.54 14.80 -8.96
N GLU A 183 3.06 15.39 -10.06
CA GLU A 183 2.64 16.78 -10.11
C GLU A 183 1.12 16.91 -9.89
N ILE A 184 0.63 18.13 -9.63
CA ILE A 184 -0.80 18.37 -9.42
C ILE A 184 -1.62 17.98 -10.65
N ASP A 185 -1.09 18.20 -11.86
CA ASP A 185 -1.78 17.89 -13.12
C ASP A 185 -1.93 16.37 -13.37
N ASP A 186 -1.14 15.54 -12.67
CA ASP A 186 -1.28 14.08 -12.67
C ASP A 186 -2.37 13.59 -11.69
N CYS A 187 -2.97 14.51 -10.93
CA CYS A 187 -3.90 14.21 -9.85
C CYS A 187 -5.29 14.79 -10.10
N ALA A 188 -6.31 14.01 -9.72
CA ALA A 188 -7.65 14.54 -9.48
C ALA A 188 -8.07 14.19 -8.06
N VAL A 189 -8.52 15.19 -7.30
CA VAL A 189 -8.98 15.04 -5.92
C VAL A 189 -10.45 15.40 -5.80
N GLY A 190 -11.12 14.80 -4.82
CA GLY A 190 -12.53 15.06 -4.55
C GLY A 190 -12.86 14.88 -3.06
N GLN A 191 -14.02 15.40 -2.69
CA GLN A 191 -14.59 15.27 -1.36
C GLN A 191 -16.05 14.83 -1.52
N TYR A 192 -16.46 13.78 -0.83
CA TYR A 192 -17.82 13.25 -0.95
C TYR A 192 -18.84 14.22 -0.34
N GLU A 193 -20.06 14.21 -0.86
CA GLU A 193 -21.17 15.02 -0.35
C GLU A 193 -21.57 14.60 1.07
N GLY A 194 -21.75 15.56 1.97
CA GLY A 194 -21.99 15.31 3.39
C GLY A 194 -20.75 15.30 4.28
N TYR A 195 -19.52 15.32 3.72
CA TYR A 195 -18.29 15.38 4.54
C TYR A 195 -18.24 16.65 5.42
N GLN A 196 -18.75 17.76 4.89
CA GLN A 196 -18.77 19.06 5.59
C GLN A 196 -19.83 19.14 6.69
N ASP A 197 -20.79 18.21 6.70
CA ASP A 197 -21.90 18.17 7.65
C ASP A 197 -21.57 17.29 8.86
N ASP A 198 -20.45 16.57 8.83
CA ASP A 198 -19.96 15.78 9.97
C ASP A 198 -19.64 16.70 11.17
N PRO A 199 -20.18 16.44 12.38
CA PRO A 199 -19.99 17.31 13.54
C PRO A 199 -18.53 17.58 13.91
N ASP A 200 -17.63 16.61 13.70
CA ASP A 200 -16.21 16.81 13.95
C ASP A 200 -15.58 17.74 12.91
N ILE A 201 -16.04 17.69 11.65
CA ILE A 201 -15.59 18.59 10.59
C ILE A 201 -16.13 20.01 10.79
N VAL A 202 -17.38 20.16 11.24
CA VAL A 202 -17.91 21.46 11.64
C VAL A 202 -17.03 22.09 12.71
N ARG A 203 -16.70 21.35 13.77
CA ARG A 203 -15.78 21.81 14.83
C ARG A 203 -14.38 22.11 14.32
N VAL A 204 -13.87 21.33 13.36
CA VAL A 204 -12.57 21.60 12.74
C VAL A 204 -12.61 22.89 11.93
N ASN A 205 -13.67 23.12 11.16
CA ASN A 205 -13.86 24.33 10.37
C ASN A 205 -13.97 25.56 11.25
N GLU A 206 -14.72 25.49 12.35
CA GLU A 206 -14.82 26.56 13.36
C GLU A 206 -13.45 26.90 13.96
N ARG A 207 -12.66 25.88 14.35
CA ARG A 207 -11.31 26.10 14.90
C ARG A 207 -10.34 26.68 13.87
N LYS A 208 -10.44 26.27 12.61
CA LYS A 208 -9.55 26.70 11.52
C LYS A 208 -9.97 28.06 10.91
N GLY A 209 -11.23 28.44 11.04
CA GLY A 209 -11.80 29.63 10.40
C GLY A 209 -12.06 29.46 8.89
N TYR A 210 -11.99 28.25 8.34
CA TYR A 210 -12.27 27.97 6.93
C TYR A 210 -12.77 26.54 6.72
N ARG A 211 -13.47 26.31 5.60
CA ARG A 211 -13.98 24.98 5.22
C ARG A 211 -12.84 24.04 4.81
N SER A 212 -12.80 22.85 5.39
CA SER A 212 -11.79 21.85 5.08
C SER A 212 -11.77 21.48 3.59
N LYS A 213 -10.56 21.38 3.03
CA LYS A 213 -10.31 20.88 1.67
C LYS A 213 -9.76 19.45 1.68
N CYS A 214 -9.98 18.70 2.77
CA CYS A 214 -9.45 17.35 2.91
C CYS A 214 -10.01 16.41 1.82
N PRO A 215 -9.17 15.77 1.00
CA PRO A 215 -9.65 14.86 -0.03
C PRO A 215 -10.06 13.52 0.56
N THR A 216 -11.30 13.11 0.29
CA THR A 216 -11.82 11.76 0.57
C THR A 216 -11.75 10.85 -0.66
N PHE A 217 -11.44 11.44 -1.82
CA PHE A 217 -11.18 10.79 -3.09
C PHE A 217 -9.87 11.32 -3.69
N ALA A 218 -9.06 10.44 -4.27
CA ALA A 218 -7.95 10.84 -5.11
C ALA A 218 -7.70 9.80 -6.22
N THR A 219 -7.35 10.29 -7.40
CA THR A 219 -6.71 9.51 -8.46
C THR A 219 -5.38 10.18 -8.80
N CYS A 220 -4.30 9.41 -8.89
CA CYS A 220 -2.98 9.88 -9.29
C CYS A 220 -2.43 8.99 -10.39
N VAL A 221 -1.85 9.57 -11.43
CA VAL A 221 -1.14 8.85 -12.48
C VAL A 221 0.36 8.92 -12.19
N LEU A 222 1.01 7.77 -12.15
CA LEU A 222 2.44 7.64 -11.94
C LEU A 222 3.08 7.05 -13.19
N TYR A 223 4.36 7.35 -13.38
CA TYR A 223 5.19 6.76 -14.43
C TYR A 223 6.51 6.27 -13.84
N LEU A 224 7.01 5.17 -14.38
CA LEU A 224 8.32 4.60 -14.03
C LEU A 224 9.33 4.86 -15.14
N ASP A 225 10.49 5.40 -14.77
CA ASP A 225 11.64 5.59 -15.64
C ASP A 225 12.50 4.32 -15.67
N ASN A 226 11.97 3.28 -16.31
CA ASN A 226 12.70 2.06 -16.63
C ASN A 226 12.20 1.42 -17.94
N GLU A 227 12.94 0.46 -18.45
CA GLU A 227 12.63 -0.23 -19.72
C GLU A 227 11.29 -0.95 -19.67
N ARG A 228 11.04 -1.74 -18.60
CA ARG A 228 9.86 -2.60 -18.48
C ARG A 228 8.54 -1.84 -18.52
N TRP A 229 8.49 -0.65 -17.92
CA TRP A 229 7.26 0.12 -17.74
C TRP A 229 7.28 1.48 -18.45
N SER A 230 8.24 1.68 -19.36
CA SER A 230 8.36 2.92 -20.12
C SER A 230 7.05 3.28 -20.83
N GLY A 231 6.58 4.50 -20.60
CA GLY A 231 5.35 5.04 -21.19
C GLY A 231 4.04 4.43 -20.69
N VAL A 232 4.07 3.48 -19.75
CA VAL A 232 2.86 2.86 -19.20
C VAL A 232 2.34 3.68 -18.01
N PRO A 233 1.13 4.27 -18.08
CA PRO A 233 0.55 4.96 -16.93
C PRO A 233 0.13 3.98 -15.83
N LEU A 234 0.51 4.32 -14.59
CA LEU A 234 0.23 3.56 -13.38
C LEU A 234 -0.75 4.37 -12.52
N ILE A 235 -2.02 3.98 -12.55
CA ILE A 235 -3.13 4.76 -11.99
C ILE A 235 -3.46 4.24 -10.59
N LEU A 236 -3.26 5.06 -9.57
CA LEU A 236 -3.69 4.79 -8.21
C LEU A 236 -4.99 5.54 -7.93
N LYS A 237 -6.04 4.84 -7.51
CA LYS A 237 -7.35 5.43 -7.20
C LYS A 237 -7.80 4.99 -5.81
N ALA A 238 -8.15 5.94 -4.96
CA ALA A 238 -8.65 5.68 -3.62
C ALA A 238 -9.90 6.53 -3.35
N ALA A 239 -10.95 5.91 -2.79
CA ALA A 239 -12.21 6.58 -2.49
C ALA A 239 -12.87 6.01 -1.24
N LYS A 240 -13.49 6.87 -0.43
CA LYS A 240 -14.42 6.53 0.65
C LYS A 240 -15.82 7.01 0.32
N ASN A 241 -16.83 6.42 0.96
CA ASN A 241 -18.25 6.70 0.75
C ASN A 241 -18.68 6.53 -0.72
N VAL A 242 -18.39 5.35 -1.30
CA VAL A 242 -18.76 5.00 -2.67
C VAL A 242 -19.64 3.74 -2.72
N GLU A 243 -20.15 3.38 -3.88
CA GLU A 243 -21.19 2.35 -4.02
C GLU A 243 -20.80 0.94 -3.56
N THR A 244 -19.51 0.60 -3.61
CA THR A 244 -19.02 -0.74 -3.28
C THR A 244 -17.67 -0.70 -2.61
N ARG A 245 -17.50 -1.50 -1.54
CA ARG A 245 -16.18 -1.80 -0.99
C ARG A 245 -15.41 -2.73 -1.92
N SER A 246 -14.21 -2.32 -2.33
CA SER A 246 -13.31 -3.19 -3.10
C SER A 246 -11.86 -2.73 -3.08
N THR A 247 -10.94 -3.67 -3.26
CA THR A 247 -9.56 -3.40 -3.64
C THR A 247 -9.22 -4.29 -4.83
N LEU A 248 -8.84 -3.68 -5.94
CA LEU A 248 -8.65 -4.36 -7.21
C LEU A 248 -7.42 -3.82 -7.94
N MET A 249 -6.51 -4.71 -8.31
CA MET A 249 -5.43 -4.43 -9.25
C MET A 249 -5.85 -4.92 -10.63
N ARG A 250 -5.70 -4.08 -11.65
CA ARG A 250 -6.07 -4.38 -13.03
C ARG A 250 -4.90 -4.03 -13.95
N LEU A 251 -4.42 -5.00 -14.71
CA LEU A 251 -3.54 -4.77 -15.84
C LEU A 251 -4.40 -4.79 -17.09
N GLN A 252 -4.51 -3.66 -17.77
CA GLN A 252 -5.23 -3.58 -19.04
C GLN A 252 -4.21 -3.71 -20.17
N PHE A 253 -4.42 -4.67 -21.06
CA PHE A 253 -3.52 -4.95 -22.17
C PHE A 253 -3.78 -4.01 -23.36
N LYS A 254 -2.78 -3.85 -24.23
CA LYS A 254 -2.95 -3.17 -25.52
C LYS A 254 -3.96 -3.94 -26.37
N LYS A 255 -4.66 -3.22 -27.24
CA LYS A 255 -5.59 -3.84 -28.19
C LYS A 255 -4.82 -4.76 -29.14
N ALA A 256 -5.43 -5.88 -29.49
CA ALA A 256 -4.98 -6.63 -30.65
C ALA A 256 -5.15 -5.75 -31.89
N PRO A 257 -4.23 -5.82 -32.88
CA PRO A 257 -4.42 -5.12 -34.14
C PRO A 257 -5.75 -5.55 -34.78
N PRO A 258 -6.54 -4.59 -35.31
CA PRO A 258 -7.74 -4.96 -36.03
C PRO A 258 -7.37 -5.81 -37.24
N ASN A 259 -8.20 -6.81 -37.54
CA ASN A 259 -7.99 -7.70 -38.68
C ASN A 259 -9.31 -7.93 -39.43
N SER A 260 -9.22 -8.53 -40.62
CA SER A 260 -10.37 -8.75 -41.49
C SER A 260 -11.43 -9.70 -40.90
N LEU A 261 -11.08 -10.51 -39.90
CA LEU A 261 -11.97 -11.48 -39.28
C LEU A 261 -12.79 -10.86 -38.15
N PHE A 262 -12.18 -9.97 -37.36
CA PHE A 262 -12.76 -9.49 -36.11
C PHE A 262 -12.84 -7.96 -36.00
N GLY A 263 -12.21 -7.17 -36.87
CA GLY A 263 -12.24 -5.71 -36.76
C GLY A 263 -11.60 -5.20 -35.46
N ASP A 264 -12.09 -4.10 -34.90
CA ASP A 264 -11.61 -3.54 -33.62
C ASP A 264 -12.17 -4.33 -32.43
N GLN A 265 -11.29 -4.69 -31.50
CA GLN A 265 -11.61 -5.56 -30.38
C GLN A 265 -11.38 -4.88 -29.02
N PRO A 266 -12.14 -5.26 -27.98
CA PRO A 266 -11.92 -4.73 -26.64
C PRO A 266 -10.56 -5.16 -26.10
N GLN A 267 -10.04 -4.39 -25.15
CA GLN A 267 -8.80 -4.73 -24.47
C GLN A 267 -9.01 -5.91 -23.51
N ASN A 268 -8.03 -6.82 -23.49
CA ASN A 268 -7.95 -7.83 -22.45
C ASN A 268 -7.57 -7.21 -21.11
N GLU A 269 -7.94 -7.87 -20.01
CA GLU A 269 -7.58 -7.39 -18.67
C GLU A 269 -7.27 -8.55 -17.71
N LEU A 270 -6.11 -8.50 -17.06
CA LEU A 270 -5.80 -9.36 -15.91
C LEU A 270 -6.21 -8.63 -14.63
N CYS A 271 -7.10 -9.25 -13.86
CA CYS A 271 -7.68 -8.67 -12.65
C CYS A 271 -7.28 -9.50 -11.43
N MET A 272 -6.78 -8.83 -10.40
CA MET A 272 -6.46 -9.40 -9.09
C MET A 272 -7.26 -8.65 -8.03
N ARG A 273 -8.38 -9.22 -7.60
CA ARG A 273 -9.25 -8.65 -6.57
C ARG A 273 -8.71 -9.05 -5.21
N VAL A 274 -8.24 -8.06 -4.45
CA VAL A 274 -7.66 -8.23 -3.12
C VAL A 274 -8.74 -8.39 -2.05
N GLN A 275 -9.87 -7.70 -2.20
CA GLN A 275 -11.05 -7.84 -1.34
C GLN A 275 -12.25 -7.10 -1.95
N PRO A 276 -13.49 -7.43 -1.55
CA PRO A 276 -13.91 -8.70 -0.96
C PRO A 276 -13.83 -9.84 -2.01
N ASN A 277 -14.04 -11.08 -1.58
CA ASN A 277 -14.12 -12.25 -2.45
C ASN A 277 -12.88 -12.37 -3.35
N GLU A 278 -11.74 -12.59 -2.72
CA GLU A 278 -10.41 -12.76 -3.32
C GLU A 278 -10.48 -13.57 -4.62
N ALA A 279 -9.95 -13.02 -5.72
CA ALA A 279 -10.00 -13.68 -7.01
C ALA A 279 -8.92 -13.19 -7.97
N ILE A 280 -8.49 -14.09 -8.86
CA ILE A 280 -7.76 -13.77 -10.08
C ILE A 280 -8.64 -14.17 -11.25
N TYR A 281 -8.84 -13.27 -12.21
CA TYR A 281 -9.57 -13.57 -13.43
C TYR A 281 -9.02 -12.78 -14.61
N TYR A 282 -9.13 -13.36 -15.79
CA TYR A 282 -8.70 -12.76 -17.05
C TYR A 282 -9.93 -12.47 -17.91
N ARG A 283 -10.10 -11.21 -18.30
CA ARG A 283 -11.16 -10.78 -19.23
C ARG A 283 -10.60 -10.84 -20.64
N MET A 284 -11.26 -11.61 -21.49
CA MET A 284 -10.97 -11.74 -22.91
C MET A 284 -12.25 -11.84 -23.72
N LEU A 285 -12.14 -11.52 -25.00
CA LEU A 285 -13.18 -11.86 -25.96
C LEU A 285 -13.25 -13.38 -26.11
N ALA A 286 -14.46 -13.91 -26.06
CA ALA A 286 -14.77 -15.29 -26.41
C ALA A 286 -16.01 -15.29 -27.29
N LYS A 287 -16.16 -16.32 -28.14
CA LYS A 287 -17.36 -16.50 -28.94
C LYS A 287 -18.58 -16.61 -28.04
N THR A 288 -19.61 -15.82 -28.32
CA THR A 288 -20.93 -15.97 -27.70
C THR A 288 -21.43 -17.43 -27.85
N PRO A 289 -21.75 -18.13 -26.74
CA PRO A 289 -22.26 -19.49 -26.80
C PRO A 289 -23.49 -19.60 -27.70
N GLY A 290 -23.46 -20.55 -28.65
CA GLY A 290 -24.53 -20.74 -29.62
C GLY A 290 -24.01 -21.10 -31.02
N ILE A 291 -24.94 -21.25 -31.96
CA ILE A 291 -24.64 -21.71 -33.33
C ILE A 291 -24.07 -20.58 -34.19
N SER A 292 -24.39 -19.32 -33.87
CA SER A 292 -23.89 -18.18 -34.64
C SER A 292 -22.36 -18.06 -34.56
N ALA A 293 -21.72 -17.64 -35.64
CA ALA A 293 -20.27 -17.43 -35.71
C ALA A 293 -19.82 -16.04 -35.20
N ARG A 294 -20.70 -15.26 -34.56
CA ARG A 294 -20.33 -13.94 -34.03
C ARG A 294 -19.60 -14.10 -32.69
N ALA A 295 -18.50 -13.35 -32.55
CA ALA A 295 -17.82 -13.17 -31.27
C ALA A 295 -18.78 -12.51 -30.28
#